data_AF-A0A4Q3WI88-F1
#
_entry.id   AF-A0A4Q3WI88-F1
#
_cell.length_a   1.000
_cell.length_b   1.000
_cell.length_c   1.000
_cell.angle_alpha   90.00
_cell.angle_beta   90.00
_cell.angle_gamma   90.00
#
_symmetry.space_group_name_H-M   'P 1'
#
loop_
_entity.id
_entity.type
_entity.pdbx_description
1 polymer ?
#
loop_
_entity_poly.entity_id
_entity_poly.type
_entity_poly.pdbx_seq_one_letter_code
_entity_poly.pdbx_strand_id
1 'polypeptide(L)'
;THINCHAFLEKADGWNGRVPHHHFNCGTVSGSWWSGAPDEVGIPRTTMRDGTPNGYAFLNVTKNDYTIDWRSARKSPNYQMAVLAPAQIEAAKVKETPLQVNVFNGSPKTKVETRIGNGTWSKMERVSTLDPGYVALKAMEDSIPAFAKDVPKGTKTPWLSLPAIEETPHIWQLQLPTLPAGAHWIHVRATDHWNRVYEDKRLIQVV
;
A
#
# COMPACT_ATOMS: atom_id res chain seq x y z
N THR A 1 1.04 -15.62 -0.42
CA THR A 1 2.48 -15.32 -0.29
C THR A 1 2.77 -14.02 -1.03
N HIS A 2 3.87 -13.32 -0.74
CA HIS A 2 4.15 -11.97 -1.29
C HIS A 2 3.18 -10.90 -0.79
N ILE A 3 3.07 -10.81 0.54
CA ILE A 3 2.34 -9.82 1.31
C ILE A 3 3.29 -9.38 2.43
N ASN A 4 3.37 -8.09 2.73
CA ASN A 4 4.05 -7.53 3.90
C ASN A 4 3.00 -7.17 4.96
N CYS A 5 3.02 -7.82 6.12
CA CYS A 5 2.02 -7.52 7.16
C CYS A 5 2.48 -7.82 8.58
N HIS A 6 1.84 -7.12 9.52
CA HIS A 6 2.00 -7.33 10.96
C HIS A 6 0.74 -7.99 11.53
N ALA A 7 0.93 -9.06 12.29
CA ALA A 7 -0.09 -9.71 13.08
C ALA A 7 0.32 -9.77 14.55
N PHE A 8 -0.66 -9.72 15.45
CA PHE A 8 -0.46 -9.85 16.89
C PHE A 8 -1.25 -11.06 17.36
N LEU A 9 -0.57 -12.19 17.52
CA LEU A 9 -1.20 -13.45 17.89
C LEU A 9 -1.45 -13.49 19.40
N GLU A 10 -2.66 -13.86 19.77
CA GLU A 10 -3.14 -13.91 21.16
C GLU A 10 -3.54 -15.34 21.55
N LYS A 11 -4.15 -15.48 22.73
CA LYS A 11 -4.60 -16.79 23.24
C LYS A 11 -5.58 -17.48 22.30
N ALA A 12 -6.42 -16.71 21.60
CA ALA A 12 -7.35 -17.23 20.59
C ALA A 12 -6.62 -17.89 19.40
N ASP A 13 -5.40 -17.44 19.09
CA ASP A 13 -4.55 -17.98 18.01
C ASP A 13 -3.62 -19.11 18.51
N GLY A 14 -3.78 -19.54 19.76
CA GLY A 14 -2.93 -20.57 20.40
C GLY A 14 -1.66 -20.04 21.07
N TRP A 15 -1.48 -18.71 21.16
CA TRP A 15 -0.34 -18.11 21.85
C TRP A 15 -0.58 -17.97 23.36
N ASN A 16 0.24 -18.64 24.18
CA ASN A 16 0.09 -18.65 25.65
C ASN A 16 0.99 -17.63 26.39
N GLY A 17 1.65 -16.70 25.67
CA GLY A 17 2.49 -15.68 26.30
C GLY A 17 1.70 -14.58 27.00
N ARG A 18 2.35 -13.83 27.90
CA ARG A 18 1.71 -12.75 28.69
C ARG A 18 1.29 -11.53 27.86
N VAL A 19 1.94 -11.32 26.72
CA VAL A 19 1.66 -10.24 25.76
C VAL A 19 1.48 -10.85 24.36
N PRO A 20 0.73 -10.21 23.46
CA PRO A 20 0.55 -10.73 22.09
C PRO A 20 1.89 -10.99 21.39
N HIS A 21 2.03 -12.13 20.71
CA HIS A 21 3.18 -12.41 19.88
C HIS A 21 3.10 -11.59 18.59
N HIS A 22 4.04 -10.67 18.41
CA HIS A 22 4.15 -9.92 17.18
C HIS A 22 4.76 -10.81 16.08
N HIS A 23 3.92 -11.23 15.15
CA HIS A 23 4.31 -11.95 13.94
C HIS A 23 4.46 -10.96 12.78
N PHE A 24 5.66 -10.89 12.21
CA PHE A 24 5.91 -10.08 11.02
C PHE A 24 6.11 -10.98 9.80
N ASN A 25 5.16 -10.91 8.87
CA ASN A 25 5.32 -11.52 7.55
C ASN A 25 6.08 -10.53 6.66
N CYS A 26 7.39 -10.74 6.54
CA CYS A 26 8.27 -9.85 5.77
C CYS A 26 8.02 -9.99 4.28
N GLY A 27 7.78 -8.86 3.61
CA GLY A 27 7.82 -8.80 2.15
C GLY A 27 9.17 -9.24 1.59
N THR A 28 9.18 -9.74 0.37
CA THR A 28 10.40 -10.26 -0.26
C THR A 28 11.07 -9.19 -1.13
N VAL A 29 12.41 -9.25 -1.22
CA VAL A 29 13.21 -8.36 -2.09
C VAL A 29 12.83 -8.51 -3.55
N SER A 30 12.55 -9.73 -3.96
CA SER A 30 12.07 -10.04 -5.31
C SER A 30 10.65 -9.57 -5.58
N GLY A 31 9.96 -9.00 -4.60
CA GLY A 31 8.54 -8.67 -4.70
C GLY A 31 7.75 -9.88 -5.20
N SER A 32 6.84 -9.66 -6.14
CA SER A 32 6.18 -10.74 -6.86
C SER A 32 7.12 -11.43 -7.87
N TRP A 33 8.12 -12.19 -7.39
CA TRP A 33 9.05 -13.02 -8.19
C TRP A 33 9.75 -12.33 -9.37
N TRP A 34 10.11 -11.05 -9.26
CA TRP A 34 10.62 -10.26 -10.39
C TRP A 34 9.68 -10.25 -11.61
N SER A 35 8.38 -10.43 -11.37
CA SER A 35 7.34 -10.35 -12.38
C SER A 35 6.82 -8.93 -12.56
N GLY A 36 6.05 -8.75 -13.61
CA GLY A 36 5.38 -7.53 -14.00
C GLY A 36 6.03 -6.84 -15.18
N ALA A 37 5.26 -5.95 -15.80
CA ALA A 37 5.80 -5.03 -16.78
C ALA A 37 7.02 -4.26 -16.21
N PRO A 38 8.06 -4.05 -17.01
CA PRO A 38 9.22 -3.27 -16.59
C PRO A 38 8.82 -1.84 -16.28
N ASP A 39 9.51 -1.24 -15.32
CA ASP A 39 9.44 0.16 -14.97
C ASP A 39 10.27 1.03 -15.96
N GLU A 40 10.36 2.32 -15.66
CA GLU A 40 11.08 3.32 -16.44
C GLU A 40 12.57 3.04 -16.67
N VAL A 41 13.18 2.12 -15.91
CA VAL A 41 14.59 1.72 -16.07
C VAL A 41 14.75 0.27 -16.52
N GLY A 42 13.67 -0.36 -16.97
CA GLY A 42 13.69 -1.71 -17.52
C GLY A 42 13.66 -2.83 -16.47
N ILE A 43 13.41 -2.52 -15.20
CA ILE A 43 13.33 -3.52 -14.13
C ILE A 43 11.86 -3.84 -13.87
N PRO A 44 11.44 -5.11 -13.72
CA PRO A 44 10.08 -5.45 -13.36
C PRO A 44 9.60 -4.66 -12.15
N ARG A 45 8.40 -4.06 -12.25
CA ARG A 45 7.80 -3.31 -11.14
C ARG A 45 7.66 -4.18 -9.89
N THR A 46 7.33 -5.46 -10.08
CA THR A 46 7.31 -6.51 -9.06
C THR A 46 6.61 -6.15 -7.76
N THR A 47 5.58 -5.30 -7.85
CA THR A 47 4.72 -4.96 -6.71
C THR A 47 4.14 -6.23 -6.12
N MET A 48 4.12 -6.31 -4.78
CA MET A 48 3.56 -7.44 -4.05
C MET A 48 2.02 -7.44 -4.15
N ARG A 49 1.40 -8.57 -3.81
CA ARG A 49 -0.05 -8.81 -4.02
C ARG A 49 -0.95 -7.91 -3.18
N ASP A 50 -0.36 -7.28 -2.17
CA ASP A 50 -0.93 -6.34 -1.23
C ASP A 50 -0.70 -4.86 -1.64
N GLY A 51 -0.23 -4.61 -2.87
CA GLY A 51 0.09 -3.28 -3.37
C GLY A 51 1.39 -2.67 -2.85
N THR A 52 2.08 -3.32 -1.92
CA THR A 52 3.36 -2.86 -1.40
C THR A 52 4.45 -3.02 -2.47
N PRO A 53 5.25 -1.98 -2.80
CA PRO A 53 6.40 -2.15 -3.69
C PRO A 53 7.39 -3.14 -3.10
N ASN A 54 8.13 -3.87 -3.94
CA ASN A 54 9.19 -4.74 -3.46
C ASN A 54 10.22 -3.98 -2.63
N GLY A 55 10.90 -4.67 -1.72
CA GLY A 55 11.74 -4.01 -0.75
C GLY A 55 12.37 -4.95 0.25
N TYR A 56 12.91 -4.37 1.31
CA TYR A 56 13.58 -5.09 2.38
C TYR A 56 13.28 -4.44 3.73
N ALA A 57 13.30 -5.24 4.78
CA ALA A 57 13.09 -4.78 6.14
C ALA A 57 14.42 -4.69 6.90
N PHE A 58 14.57 -3.65 7.72
CA PHE A 58 15.59 -3.62 8.78
C PHE A 58 14.93 -3.99 10.10
N LEU A 59 15.46 -5.01 10.77
CA LEU A 59 15.14 -5.30 12.16
C LEU A 59 16.19 -4.64 13.05
N ASN A 60 15.82 -3.57 13.74
CA ASN A 60 16.70 -2.88 14.67
C ASN A 60 16.40 -3.37 16.09
N VAL A 61 17.35 -4.03 16.75
CA VAL A 61 17.16 -4.57 18.10
C VAL A 61 17.96 -3.76 19.10
N THR A 62 17.31 -3.30 20.17
CA THR A 62 17.94 -2.60 21.29
C THR A 62 17.50 -3.26 22.60
N LYS A 63 18.39 -4.02 23.22
CA LYS A 63 18.11 -4.81 24.45
C LYS A 63 16.91 -5.74 24.24
N ASN A 64 15.78 -5.45 24.88
CA ASN A 64 14.54 -6.20 24.85
C ASN A 64 13.45 -5.54 24.00
N ASP A 65 13.80 -4.52 23.21
CA ASP A 65 12.92 -3.81 22.30
C ASP A 65 13.45 -3.86 20.87
N TYR A 66 12.59 -3.59 19.90
CA TYR A 66 12.95 -3.60 18.49
C TYR A 66 12.03 -2.73 17.64
N THR A 67 12.53 -2.29 16.48
CA THR A 67 11.71 -1.73 15.40
C THR A 67 11.90 -2.52 14.12
N ILE A 68 10.90 -2.48 13.24
CA ILE A 68 11.00 -3.01 11.88
C ILE A 68 10.75 -1.86 10.90
N ASP A 69 11.67 -1.68 9.96
CA ASP A 69 11.62 -0.58 9.00
C ASP A 69 11.54 -1.16 7.59
N TRP A 70 10.41 -0.99 6.93
CA TRP A 70 10.30 -1.35 5.52
C TRP A 70 10.95 -0.28 4.63
N ARG A 71 11.73 -0.73 3.64
CA ARG A 71 12.26 0.13 2.57
C ARG A 71 11.88 -0.43 1.22
N SER A 72 11.03 0.31 0.50
CA SER A 72 10.77 0.05 -0.91
C SER A 72 12.05 0.24 -1.73
N ALA A 73 12.37 -0.77 -2.54
CA ALA A 73 13.52 -0.75 -3.42
C ALA A 73 13.44 0.44 -4.39
N ARG A 74 14.56 1.12 -4.61
CA ARG A 74 14.68 2.28 -5.52
C ARG A 74 13.74 3.46 -5.19
N LYS A 75 13.20 3.52 -3.97
CA LYS A 75 12.42 4.65 -3.48
C LYS A 75 13.12 5.33 -2.30
N SER A 76 12.71 6.56 -2.02
CA SER A 76 13.16 7.27 -0.83
C SER A 76 12.83 6.47 0.43
N PRO A 77 13.68 6.48 1.47
CA PRO A 77 13.33 5.91 2.78
C PRO A 77 12.04 6.51 3.38
N ASN A 78 11.63 7.70 2.95
CA ASN A 78 10.39 8.34 3.40
C ASN A 78 9.15 7.86 2.64
N TYR A 79 9.30 7.07 1.57
CA TYR A 79 8.17 6.51 0.84
C TYR A 79 7.62 5.28 1.58
N GLN A 80 6.74 5.55 2.55
CA GLN A 80 6.20 4.55 3.48
C GLN A 80 4.73 4.22 3.22
N MET A 81 4.08 4.95 2.32
CA MET A 81 2.68 4.73 1.97
C MET A 81 2.40 5.15 0.52
N ALA A 82 1.29 4.66 -0.03
CA ALA A 82 0.71 5.17 -1.26
C ALA A 82 -0.65 5.81 -0.94
N VAL A 83 -0.81 7.09 -1.29
CA VAL A 83 -2.10 7.80 -1.20
C VAL A 83 -2.85 7.60 -2.52
N LEU A 84 -4.02 6.97 -2.44
CA LEU A 84 -4.80 6.48 -3.57
C LEU A 84 -6.14 7.23 -3.63
N ALA A 85 -6.26 8.08 -4.64
CA ALA A 85 -7.49 8.75 -5.02
C ALA A 85 -7.43 9.08 -6.53
N PRO A 86 -8.56 9.17 -7.24
CA PRO A 86 -8.55 9.67 -8.62
C PRO A 86 -7.87 11.04 -8.71
N ALA A 87 -7.08 11.26 -9.77
CA ALA A 87 -6.42 12.56 -9.97
C ALA A 87 -7.43 13.68 -10.28
N GLN A 88 -8.54 13.31 -10.94
CA GLN A 88 -9.67 14.18 -11.23
C GLN A 88 -10.95 13.53 -10.70
N ILE A 89 -11.82 14.32 -10.08
CA ILE A 89 -13.08 13.87 -9.48
C ILE A 89 -14.17 14.86 -9.89
N GLU A 90 -15.26 14.37 -10.46
CA GLU A 90 -16.45 15.18 -10.73
C GLU A 90 -17.05 15.69 -9.42
N ALA A 91 -17.42 16.98 -9.35
CA ALA A 91 -17.96 17.60 -8.14
C ALA A 91 -19.14 16.81 -7.51
N ALA A 92 -20.00 16.21 -8.34
CA ALA A 92 -21.11 15.38 -7.88
C ALA A 92 -20.68 14.06 -7.20
N LYS A 93 -19.53 13.51 -7.59
CA LYS A 93 -19.02 12.20 -7.12
C LYS A 93 -18.02 12.32 -5.96
N VAL A 94 -17.68 13.53 -5.51
CA VAL A 94 -16.67 13.73 -4.46
C VAL A 94 -17.01 12.93 -3.19
N LYS A 95 -18.25 13.03 -2.68
CA LYS A 95 -18.68 12.31 -1.46
C LYS A 95 -18.71 10.79 -1.61
N GLU A 96 -18.81 10.30 -2.83
CA GLU A 96 -18.84 8.88 -3.15
C GLU A 96 -17.43 8.31 -3.34
N THR A 97 -16.44 9.18 -3.55
CA THR A 97 -15.08 8.77 -3.87
C THR A 97 -14.31 8.40 -2.59
N PRO A 98 -13.85 7.14 -2.46
CA PRO A 98 -12.99 6.75 -1.36
C PRO A 98 -11.59 7.32 -1.54
N LEU A 99 -11.09 7.98 -0.50
CA LEU A 99 -9.67 8.19 -0.29
C LEU A 99 -9.12 6.96 0.44
N GLN A 100 -8.18 6.27 -0.19
CA GLN A 100 -7.51 5.13 0.40
C GLN A 100 -6.02 5.39 0.57
N VAL A 101 -5.43 4.81 1.61
CA VAL A 101 -3.99 4.89 1.90
C VAL A 101 -3.50 3.50 2.19
N ASN A 102 -2.55 3.02 1.38
CA ASN A 102 -1.81 1.79 1.66
C ASN A 102 -0.56 2.15 2.45
N VAL A 103 -0.52 1.81 3.74
CA VAL A 103 0.69 2.00 4.56
C VAL A 103 1.47 0.69 4.54
N PHE A 104 2.59 0.67 3.82
CA PHE A 104 3.30 -0.57 3.45
C PHE A 104 3.71 -1.43 4.64
N ASN A 105 4.12 -0.79 5.74
CA ASN A 105 4.48 -1.44 7.00
C ASN A 105 3.40 -1.24 8.08
N GLY A 106 2.15 -1.12 7.64
CA GLY A 106 1.00 -0.87 8.49
C GLY A 106 0.63 -2.09 9.33
N SER A 107 0.19 -1.83 10.56
CA SER A 107 -0.26 -2.85 11.50
C SER A 107 -1.69 -2.56 11.98
N PRO A 108 -2.37 -3.51 12.64
CA PRO A 108 -3.64 -3.24 13.32
C PRO A 108 -3.60 -2.10 14.35
N LYS A 109 -2.40 -1.72 14.83
CA LYS A 109 -2.18 -0.65 15.81
C LYS A 109 -1.80 0.68 15.15
N THR A 110 -1.59 0.70 13.84
CA THR A 110 -1.25 1.91 13.08
C THR A 110 -2.46 2.85 13.01
N LYS A 111 -2.21 4.13 13.28
CA LYS A 111 -3.22 5.19 13.18
C LYS A 111 -2.94 6.01 11.93
N VAL A 112 -3.96 6.22 11.11
CA VAL A 112 -3.86 7.05 9.90
C VAL A 112 -4.87 8.18 9.98
N GLU A 113 -4.40 9.38 9.67
CA GLU A 113 -5.21 10.58 9.64
C GLU A 113 -4.97 11.33 8.33
N THR A 114 -5.99 12.04 7.88
CA THR A 114 -5.94 12.85 6.65
C THR A 114 -6.42 14.28 6.91
N ARG A 115 -5.86 15.23 6.19
CA ARG A 115 -6.27 16.65 6.20
C ARG A 115 -6.29 17.16 4.78
N ILE A 116 -7.41 17.79 4.38
CA ILE A 116 -7.54 18.37 3.05
C ILE A 116 -7.30 19.89 3.13
N GLY A 117 -6.36 20.40 2.35
CA GLY A 117 -5.89 21.78 2.41
C GLY A 117 -5.50 22.17 3.84
N ASN A 118 -6.09 23.27 4.32
CA ASN A 118 -5.91 23.79 5.69
C ASN A 118 -7.01 23.35 6.65
N GLY A 119 -7.76 22.30 6.33
CA GLY A 119 -8.85 21.78 7.17
C GLY A 119 -8.37 21.10 8.45
N THR A 120 -9.27 20.37 9.10
CA THR A 120 -8.95 19.57 10.29
C THR A 120 -8.44 18.18 9.91
N TRP A 121 -7.62 17.60 10.78
CA TRP A 121 -7.24 16.19 10.67
C TRP A 121 -8.41 15.29 11.02
N SER A 122 -8.68 14.30 10.17
CA SER A 122 -9.74 13.31 10.32
C SER A 122 -9.12 11.91 10.35
N LYS A 123 -9.55 11.08 11.30
CA LYS A 123 -9.13 9.68 11.40
C LYS A 123 -9.66 8.89 10.20
N MET A 124 -8.81 8.04 9.63
CA MET A 124 -9.19 7.05 8.62
C MET A 124 -9.45 5.69 9.28
N GLU A 125 -10.36 4.91 8.71
CA GLU A 125 -10.68 3.57 9.21
C GLU A 125 -9.90 2.50 8.45
N ARG A 126 -9.34 1.54 9.18
CA ARG A 126 -8.63 0.41 8.59
C ARG A 126 -9.63 -0.57 7.98
N VAL A 127 -9.40 -0.97 6.75
CA VAL A 127 -10.26 -1.90 6.00
C VAL A 127 -9.42 -2.99 5.32
N SER A 128 -9.96 -4.20 5.23
CA SER A 128 -9.41 -5.25 4.36
C SER A 128 -10.08 -5.13 3.01
N THR A 129 -9.33 -4.77 1.97
CA THR A 129 -9.84 -4.56 0.61
C THR A 129 -8.71 -4.74 -0.40
N LEU A 130 -9.02 -4.81 -1.68
CA LEU A 130 -8.01 -4.77 -2.75
C LEU A 130 -7.33 -3.41 -2.79
N ASP A 131 -6.01 -3.38 -3.03
CA ASP A 131 -5.26 -2.15 -3.26
C ASP A 131 -5.60 -1.56 -4.66
N PRO A 132 -6.18 -0.35 -4.77
CA PRO A 132 -6.50 0.25 -6.05
C PRO A 132 -5.29 0.47 -6.97
N GLY A 133 -4.10 0.71 -6.41
CA GLY A 133 -2.87 0.89 -7.17
C GLY A 133 -2.47 -0.41 -7.87
N TYR A 134 -2.55 -1.54 -7.18
CA TYR A 134 -2.29 -2.86 -7.73
C TYR A 134 -3.36 -3.28 -8.73
N VAL A 135 -4.63 -2.96 -8.47
CA VAL A 135 -5.74 -3.16 -9.42
C VAL A 135 -5.47 -2.39 -10.73
N ALA A 136 -5.11 -1.10 -10.62
CA ALA A 136 -4.77 -0.28 -11.79
C ALA A 136 -3.52 -0.80 -12.51
N LEU A 137 -2.53 -1.28 -11.76
CA LEU A 137 -1.32 -1.87 -12.32
C LEU A 137 -1.60 -3.15 -13.09
N LYS A 138 -2.48 -4.03 -12.58
CA LYS A 138 -2.94 -5.23 -13.31
C LYS A 138 -3.71 -4.87 -14.57
N ALA A 139 -4.58 -3.86 -14.51
CA ALA A 139 -5.30 -3.38 -15.69
C ALA A 139 -4.36 -2.80 -16.75
N MET A 140 -3.33 -2.06 -16.33
CA MET A 140 -2.27 -1.57 -17.22
C MET A 140 -1.50 -2.73 -17.85
N GLU A 141 -1.11 -3.73 -17.07
CA GLU A 141 -0.41 -4.92 -17.55
C GLU A 141 -1.24 -5.67 -18.60
N ASP A 142 -2.53 -5.91 -18.33
CA ASP A 142 -3.45 -6.57 -19.26
C ASP A 142 -3.60 -5.82 -20.60
N SER A 143 -3.29 -4.52 -20.64
CA SER A 143 -3.32 -3.70 -21.88
C SER A 143 -2.05 -3.82 -22.74
N ILE A 144 -0.99 -4.43 -22.21
CA ILE A 144 0.27 -4.60 -22.92
C ILE A 144 0.22 -5.93 -23.70
N PRO A 145 0.43 -5.93 -25.03
CA PRO A 145 0.30 -7.15 -25.85
C PRO A 145 1.16 -8.34 -25.37
N ALA A 146 2.33 -8.06 -24.80
CA ALA A 146 3.23 -9.10 -24.27
C ALA A 146 2.66 -9.85 -23.04
N PHE A 147 1.62 -9.30 -22.39
CA PHE A 147 0.95 -9.90 -21.23
C PHE A 147 -0.51 -10.27 -21.54
N ALA A 148 -0.93 -10.22 -22.81
CA ALA A 148 -2.28 -10.54 -23.20
C ALA A 148 -2.63 -12.01 -22.88
N LYS A 149 -3.87 -12.26 -22.45
CA LYS A 149 -4.33 -13.56 -21.94
C LYS A 149 -4.39 -14.66 -23.00
N ASP A 150 -4.37 -14.27 -24.27
CA ASP A 150 -4.38 -15.12 -25.46
C ASP A 150 -2.97 -15.49 -25.95
N VAL A 151 -1.90 -14.99 -25.30
CA VAL A 151 -0.53 -15.45 -25.58
C VAL A 151 -0.44 -16.96 -25.30
N PRO A 152 -0.03 -17.78 -26.29
CA PRO A 152 0.06 -19.23 -26.11
C PRO A 152 0.92 -19.62 -24.91
N LYS A 153 0.47 -20.62 -24.14
CA LYS A 153 1.27 -21.20 -23.04
C LYS A 153 2.62 -21.68 -23.59
N GLY A 154 3.70 -21.28 -22.93
CA GLY A 154 5.07 -21.62 -23.34
C GLY A 154 5.75 -20.60 -24.26
N THR A 155 5.03 -19.56 -24.69
CA THR A 155 5.65 -18.37 -25.29
C THR A 155 6.65 -17.78 -24.30
N LYS A 156 7.92 -17.66 -24.71
CA LYS A 156 8.92 -16.95 -23.91
C LYS A 156 8.63 -15.46 -23.99
N THR A 157 7.86 -14.95 -23.03
CA THR A 157 7.77 -13.51 -22.80
C THR A 157 9.03 -13.04 -22.08
N PRO A 158 9.51 -11.81 -22.33
CA PRO A 158 10.67 -11.29 -21.60
C PRO A 158 10.43 -11.21 -20.07
N TRP A 159 9.17 -11.13 -19.66
CA TRP A 159 8.74 -10.94 -18.27
C TRP A 159 7.52 -11.81 -17.94
N LEU A 160 7.40 -12.24 -16.69
CA LEU A 160 6.22 -12.93 -16.16
C LEU A 160 5.14 -11.91 -15.78
N SER A 161 3.86 -12.22 -15.94
CA SER A 161 2.77 -11.35 -15.46
C SER A 161 2.75 -11.25 -13.94
N LEU A 162 2.24 -10.13 -13.42
CA LEU A 162 1.96 -9.99 -11.99
C LEU A 162 0.94 -11.03 -11.52
N PRO A 163 1.11 -11.57 -10.30
CA PRO A 163 0.20 -12.54 -9.73
C PRO A 163 -1.20 -11.95 -9.45
N ALA A 164 -2.15 -12.83 -9.14
CA ALA A 164 -3.52 -12.45 -8.80
C ALA A 164 -3.55 -11.47 -7.61
N ILE A 165 -4.51 -10.54 -7.64
CA ILE A 165 -4.75 -9.55 -6.58
C ILE A 165 -5.23 -10.28 -5.32
N GLU A 166 -4.79 -9.85 -4.13
CA GLU A 166 -5.33 -10.29 -2.85
C GLU A 166 -5.82 -9.11 -2.01
N GLU A 167 -6.63 -9.43 -1.00
CA GLU A 167 -6.97 -8.45 0.02
C GLU A 167 -5.72 -7.97 0.76
N THR A 168 -5.66 -6.66 0.96
CA THR A 168 -4.57 -5.97 1.63
C THR A 168 -4.98 -5.61 3.05
N PRO A 169 -4.29 -6.12 4.09
CA PRO A 169 -4.69 -5.92 5.49
C PRO A 169 -4.30 -4.55 6.07
N HIS A 170 -3.64 -3.70 5.28
CA HIS A 170 -3.05 -2.41 5.67
C HIS A 170 -3.49 -1.27 4.73
N ILE A 171 -4.79 -1.28 4.38
CA ILE A 171 -5.48 -0.14 3.77
C ILE A 171 -6.24 0.64 4.84
N TRP A 172 -6.13 1.96 4.79
CA TRP A 172 -6.99 2.90 5.52
C TRP A 172 -7.86 3.67 4.55
N GLN A 173 -9.11 3.89 4.90
CA GLN A 173 -10.10 4.52 4.03
C GLN A 173 -10.88 5.63 4.74
N LEU A 174 -11.24 6.66 3.98
CA LEU A 174 -12.17 7.71 4.36
C LEU A 174 -12.91 8.20 3.10
N GLN A 175 -14.21 8.49 3.20
CA GLN A 175 -14.94 9.16 2.11
C GLN A 175 -14.58 10.63 2.09
N LEU A 176 -14.23 11.17 0.92
CA LEU A 176 -13.90 12.57 0.80
C LEU A 176 -15.10 13.45 1.24
N PRO A 177 -14.87 14.53 2.01
CA PRO A 177 -15.92 15.50 2.31
C PRO A 177 -16.32 16.25 1.03
N THR A 178 -17.40 17.03 1.06
CA THR A 178 -17.70 17.96 -0.04
C THR A 178 -16.50 18.87 -0.28
N LEU A 179 -16.04 18.96 -1.53
CA LEU A 179 -14.99 19.87 -1.94
C LEU A 179 -15.50 20.75 -3.09
N PRO A 180 -15.19 22.05 -3.09
CA PRO A 180 -15.49 22.91 -4.23
C PRO A 180 -14.63 22.53 -5.43
N ALA A 181 -15.06 22.91 -6.64
CA ALA A 181 -14.24 22.79 -7.84
C ALA A 181 -12.88 23.49 -7.64
N GLY A 182 -11.80 22.85 -8.11
CA GLY A 182 -10.43 23.33 -7.90
C GLY A 182 -9.46 22.25 -7.46
N ALA A 183 -8.19 22.64 -7.31
CA ALA A 183 -7.12 21.76 -6.86
C ALA A 183 -7.05 21.71 -5.33
N HIS A 184 -6.94 20.49 -4.78
CA HIS A 184 -6.89 20.25 -3.33
C HIS A 184 -5.72 19.35 -2.97
N TRP A 185 -4.93 19.76 -1.99
CA TRP A 185 -3.92 18.90 -1.37
C TRP A 185 -4.57 18.02 -0.31
N ILE A 186 -4.38 16.71 -0.43
CA ILE A 186 -4.66 15.74 0.60
C ILE A 186 -3.35 15.47 1.33
N HIS A 187 -3.27 15.82 2.60
CA HIS A 187 -2.17 15.48 3.48
C HIS A 187 -2.55 14.23 4.27
N VAL A 188 -1.63 13.29 4.38
CA VAL A 188 -1.81 12.06 5.14
C VAL A 188 -0.68 11.94 6.13
N ARG A 189 -1.01 11.51 7.35
CA ARG A 189 -0.01 11.09 8.34
C ARG A 189 -0.37 9.71 8.86
N ALA A 190 0.64 8.84 8.96
CA ALA A 190 0.53 7.52 9.55
C ALA A 190 1.45 7.47 10.78
N THR A 191 0.87 7.13 11.93
CA THR A 191 1.62 6.83 13.16
C THR A 191 1.67 5.33 13.34
N ASP A 192 2.86 4.74 13.26
CA ASP A 192 3.02 3.29 13.42
C ASP A 192 2.91 2.84 14.89
N HIS A 193 2.99 1.53 15.13
CA HIS A 193 2.86 0.97 16.48
C HIS A 193 4.10 1.18 17.36
N TRP A 194 5.15 1.82 16.83
CA TRP A 194 6.31 2.32 17.57
C TRP A 194 6.25 3.84 17.79
N ASN A 195 5.10 4.47 17.52
CA ASN A 195 4.85 5.91 17.63
C ASN A 195 5.69 6.78 16.69
N ARG A 196 6.20 6.22 15.59
CA ARG A 196 6.88 7.00 14.55
C ARG A 196 5.86 7.54 13.56
N VAL A 197 6.08 8.76 13.10
CA VAL A 197 5.17 9.46 12.19
C VAL A 197 5.78 9.52 10.80
N TYR A 198 4.99 9.12 9.80
CA TYR A 198 5.29 9.25 8.39
C TYR A 198 4.23 10.12 7.73
N GLU A 199 4.64 10.99 6.82
CA GLU A 199 3.75 11.91 6.13
C GLU A 199 3.87 11.75 4.62
N ASP A 200 2.75 11.89 3.92
CA ASP A 200 2.70 11.95 2.47
C ASP A 200 1.59 12.91 2.03
N LYS A 201 1.57 13.26 0.74
CA LYS A 201 0.56 14.14 0.16
C LYS A 201 0.20 13.76 -1.26
N ARG A 202 -1.05 14.00 -1.63
CA ARG A 202 -1.57 13.83 -2.98
C ARG A 202 -2.34 15.07 -3.42
N LEU A 203 -2.12 15.50 -4.66
CA LEU A 203 -2.95 16.52 -5.30
C LEU A 203 -4.12 15.83 -6.00
N ILE A 204 -5.33 16.35 -5.78
CA ILE A 204 -6.53 15.99 -6.55
C ILE A 204 -7.11 17.25 -7.18
N GLN A 205 -7.82 17.09 -8.28
CA GLN A 205 -8.57 18.14 -8.94
C GLN A 205 -10.07 17.80 -8.91
N VAL A 206 -10.89 18.71 -8.40
CA VAL A 206 -12.34 18.63 -8.50
C VAL A 206 -12.78 19.42 -9.72
N VAL A 207 -13.53 18.77 -10.63
CA VAL A 207 -14.02 19.34 -11.89
C VAL A 207 -15.54 19.40 -11.94
#